data_AF-A0A7C6ZN42-F1
#
_entry.id   AF-A0A7C6ZN42-F1
#
_cell.length_a   1.000
_cell.length_b   1.000
_cell.length_c   1.000
_cell.angle_alpha   90.00
_cell.angle_beta   90.00
_cell.angle_gamma   90.00
#
_symmetry.space_group_name_H-M   'P 1'
#
loop_
_entity.id
_entity.type
_entity.pdbx_description
1 polymer ?
#
loop_
_entity_poly.entity_id
_entity_poly.type
_entity_poly.pdbx_seq_one_letter_code
_entity_poly.pdbx_strand_id
1 'polypeptide(L)'
;MKSLGIGDLVMRKSHGGDVIFKVVGLTTKSALLRGVTYRVMADAPLDDIVRYGEAETGRPGEENGNSRRHRDAATTGARPQRKA
;
A
#
# COMPACT_ATOMS: atom_id res chain seq x y z
N MET A 1 -11.85 -12.47 4.72
CA MET A 1 -12.24 -11.04 4.61
C MET A 1 -12.30 -10.45 6.00
N LYS A 2 -11.64 -9.32 6.23
CA LYS A 2 -11.55 -8.68 7.56
C LYS A 2 -12.84 -7.88 7.84
N SER A 3 -13.50 -8.14 8.98
CA SER A 3 -14.75 -7.49 9.41
C SER A 3 -14.56 -6.02 9.80
N LEU A 4 -15.28 -5.08 9.17
CA LEU A 4 -15.15 -3.64 9.44
C LEU A 4 -15.47 -3.34 10.90
N GLY A 5 -14.57 -2.63 11.59
CA GLY A 5 -14.69 -2.34 13.02
C GLY A 5 -14.50 -0.87 13.35
N ILE A 6 -14.95 -0.49 14.54
CA ILE A 6 -14.66 0.83 15.11
C ILE A 6 -13.14 0.94 15.28
N GLY A 7 -12.58 2.05 14.81
CA GLY A 7 -11.16 2.33 14.81
C GLY A 7 -10.45 2.07 13.49
N ASP A 8 -11.09 1.34 12.56
CA ASP A 8 -10.54 1.08 11.23
C ASP A 8 -10.37 2.38 10.43
N LEU A 9 -9.30 2.42 9.63
CA LEU A 9 -9.08 3.48 8.65
C LEU A 9 -9.73 3.09 7.32
N VAL A 10 -10.49 4.01 6.77
CA VAL A 10 -11.28 3.79 5.57
C VAL A 10 -11.30 5.02 4.67
N MET A 11 -11.73 4.80 3.44
CA MET A 11 -11.96 5.80 2.41
C MET A 11 -13.37 5.62 1.85
N ARG A 12 -13.91 6.65 1.20
CA ARG A 12 -15.24 6.62 0.56
C ARG A 12 -15.11 6.53 -0.95
N LYS A 13 -15.76 5.53 -1.56
CA LYS A 13 -15.74 5.30 -3.02
C LYS A 13 -16.36 6.47 -3.78
N SER A 14 -17.49 6.96 -3.30
CA SER A 14 -18.26 8.04 -3.90
C SER A 14 -17.53 9.39 -3.92
N HIS A 15 -16.50 9.56 -3.08
CA HIS A 15 -15.62 10.74 -3.04
C HIS A 15 -14.27 10.51 -3.73
N GLY A 16 -14.11 9.39 -4.45
CA GLY A 16 -12.86 9.07 -5.16
C GLY A 16 -11.73 8.56 -4.26
N GLY A 17 -11.99 8.31 -2.98
CA GLY A 17 -11.00 7.76 -2.05
C GLY A 17 -9.86 8.72 -1.68
N ASP A 18 -10.10 10.01 -1.77
CA ASP A 18 -9.13 11.08 -1.53
C ASP A 18 -8.91 11.41 -0.04
N VAL A 19 -9.94 11.21 0.79
CA VAL A 19 -9.92 11.51 2.23
C VAL A 19 -9.96 10.22 3.05
N ILE A 20 -9.05 10.14 4.02
CA ILE A 20 -8.99 9.05 5.01
C ILE A 20 -9.85 9.41 6.22
N PHE A 21 -10.71 8.48 6.61
CA PHE A 21 -11.54 8.56 7.79
C PHE A 21 -11.23 7.44 8.76
N LYS A 22 -11.50 7.68 10.04
CA LYS A 22 -11.56 6.66 11.08
C LYS A 22 -13.01 6.32 11.36
N VAL A 23 -13.34 5.03 11.39
CA VAL A 23 -14.65 4.56 11.82
C VAL A 23 -14.79 4.83 13.31
N VAL A 24 -15.81 5.61 13.70
CA VAL A 24 -16.10 5.94 15.11
C VAL A 24 -17.44 5.37 15.58
N GLY A 25 -18.27 4.90 14.65
CA GLY A 25 -19.50 4.18 14.95
C GLY A 25 -19.92 3.31 13.76
N LEU A 26 -20.63 2.23 14.04
CA LEU A 26 -21.18 1.32 13.04
C LEU A 26 -22.63 1.02 13.38
N THR A 27 -23.47 1.04 12.36
CA THR A 27 -24.86 0.58 12.40
C THR A 27 -25.03 -0.59 11.43
N THR A 28 -26.24 -1.12 11.34
CA THR A 28 -26.56 -2.18 10.38
C THR A 28 -26.47 -1.75 8.91
N LYS A 29 -26.56 -0.45 8.61
CA LYS A 29 -26.62 0.07 7.24
C LYS A 29 -25.53 1.08 6.90
N SER A 30 -24.93 1.73 7.90
CA SER A 30 -24.00 2.83 7.71
C SER A 30 -22.91 2.86 8.77
N ALA A 31 -21.81 3.55 8.47
CA ALA A 31 -20.78 3.89 9.43
C ALA A 31 -20.76 5.40 9.71
N LEU A 32 -20.43 5.76 10.94
CA LEU A 32 -20.06 7.12 11.32
C LEU A 32 -18.55 7.26 11.24
N LEU A 33 -18.09 8.29 10.56
CA LEU A 33 -16.73 8.51 10.12
C LEU A 33 -16.22 9.85 10.65
N ARG A 34 -14.99 9.86 11.16
CA ARG A 34 -14.27 11.09 11.51
C ARG A 34 -13.07 11.26 10.61
N GLY A 35 -12.95 12.42 9.97
CA GLY A 35 -11.77 12.76 9.17
C GLY A 35 -10.49 12.68 10.00
N VAL A 36 -9.44 12.10 9.43
CA VAL A 36 -8.13 12.02 10.11
C VAL A 36 -7.37 13.34 9.97
N THR A 37 -7.42 13.95 8.79
CA THR A 37 -6.70 15.20 8.47
C THR A 37 -7.56 16.44 8.67
N TYR A 38 -8.86 16.33 8.44
CA TYR A 38 -9.82 17.43 8.54
C TYR A 38 -10.79 17.21 9.69
N ARG A 39 -11.25 18.29 10.33
CA ARG A 39 -12.26 18.26 11.40
C ARG A 39 -13.67 18.07 10.84
N VAL A 40 -13.85 17.01 10.05
CA VAL A 40 -15.11 16.66 9.39
C VAL A 40 -15.66 15.40 10.01
N MET A 41 -16.97 15.39 10.24
CA MET A 41 -17.76 14.20 10.57
C MET A 41 -18.63 13.88 9.37
N ALA A 42 -18.73 12.60 9.03
CA ALA A 42 -19.57 12.13 7.93
C ALA A 42 -20.17 10.78 8.30
N ASP A 43 -21.30 10.45 7.69
CA ASP A 43 -21.81 9.09 7.62
C ASP A 43 -21.71 8.57 6.18
N ALA A 44 -21.61 7.24 6.04
CA ALA A 44 -21.59 6.59 4.73
C ALA A 44 -22.22 5.20 4.81
N PRO A 45 -22.95 4.75 3.77
CA PRO A 45 -23.41 3.37 3.69
C PRO A 45 -22.22 2.41 3.61
N LEU A 46 -22.36 1.19 4.14
CA LEU A 46 -21.25 0.24 4.22
C LEU A 46 -20.64 -0.09 2.84
N ASP A 47 -21.45 -0.08 1.77
CA ASP A 47 -21.00 -0.36 0.41
C ASP A 47 -20.12 0.75 -0.19
N ASP A 48 -20.21 1.98 0.34
CA ASP A 48 -19.37 3.13 -0.03
C ASP A 48 -18.00 3.10 0.66
N ILE A 49 -17.79 2.20 1.62
CA ILE A 49 -16.58 2.16 2.44
C ILE A 49 -15.54 1.22 1.81
N VAL A 50 -14.29 1.67 1.75
CA VAL A 50 -13.12 0.86 1.38
C VAL A 50 -12.10 0.96 2.49
N ARG A 51 -11.54 -0.17 2.92
CA ARG A 51 -10.46 -0.15 3.89
C ARG A 51 -9.21 0.51 3.31
N TYR A 52 -8.62 1.41 4.09
CA TYR A 52 -7.34 1.99 3.75
C TYR A 52 -6.27 0.90 3.70
N GLY A 53 -5.53 0.82 2.59
CA GLY A 53 -4.48 -0.20 2.36
C GLY A 53 -4.95 -1.52 1.75
N GLU A 54 -6.26 -1.78 1.63
CA GLU A 54 -6.77 -3.00 0.95
C GLU A 54 -7.06 -2.78 -0.54
N ALA A 55 -7.04 -1.51 -1.00
CA ALA A 55 -7.23 -1.14 -2.40
C ALA A 55 -6.10 -1.63 -3.35
N GLU A 56 -5.05 -2.28 -2.83
CA GLU A 56 -3.83 -2.66 -3.57
C GLU A 56 -3.80 -4.15 -4.01
N THR A 57 -4.94 -4.79 -4.28
CA THR A 57 -4.94 -6.17 -4.84
C THR A 57 -5.30 -6.23 -6.33
N GLY A 58 -5.21 -5.10 -7.04
CA GLY A 58 -5.63 -4.97 -8.44
C GLY A 58 -4.59 -4.46 -9.44
N ARG A 59 -3.30 -4.34 -9.05
CA ARG A 59 -2.23 -4.00 -10.01
C ARG A 59 -1.54 -5.29 -10.48
N PRO A 60 -1.70 -5.72 -11.75
CA PRO A 60 -0.82 -6.73 -12.30
C PRO A 60 0.57 -6.13 -12.58
N GLY A 61 1.59 -6.60 -11.86
CA GLY A 61 2.98 -6.62 -12.31
C GLY A 61 3.86 -5.41 -11.95
N GLU A 62 4.38 -5.40 -10.73
CA GLU A 62 5.78 -4.98 -10.54
C GLU A 62 6.62 -6.27 -10.46
N GLU A 63 7.26 -6.61 -11.58
CA GLU A 63 8.21 -7.70 -11.70
C GLU A 63 9.42 -7.43 -10.78
N ASN A 64 9.57 -8.26 -9.76
CA ASN A 64 10.75 -8.35 -8.92
C ASN A 64 11.97 -8.84 -9.74
N GLY A 65 12.68 -7.91 -10.37
CA GLY A 65 13.98 -8.14 -11.01
C GLY A 65 15.17 -8.19 -10.03
N ASN A 66 15.03 -8.80 -8.84
CA ASN A 66 16.19 -9.13 -8.03
C ASN A 66 16.74 -10.50 -8.44
N SER A 67 17.51 -10.54 -9.52
CA SER A 67 18.37 -11.68 -9.86
C SER A 67 19.80 -11.24 -10.08
N ARG A 68 20.60 -11.41 -9.03
CA ARG A 68 21.95 -11.99 -9.05
C ARG A 68 22.88 -11.47 -10.14
N ARG A 69 23.73 -10.49 -9.78
CA ARG A 69 25.15 -10.55 -10.14
C ARG A 69 25.97 -10.40 -8.88
N HIS A 70 26.09 -11.54 -8.20
CA HIS A 70 27.17 -11.76 -7.26
C HIS A 70 28.49 -11.50 -8.00
N ARG A 71 29.32 -10.67 -7.34
CA ARG A 71 30.76 -10.53 -7.51
C ARG A 71 31.42 -11.70 -8.22
N ASP A 72 32.29 -11.39 -9.17
CA ASP A 72 33.68 -11.87 -9.16
C ASP A 72 34.58 -10.82 -9.82
N ALA A 73 35.11 -9.95 -8.95
CA ALA A 73 36.33 -9.21 -9.20
C ALA A 73 37.50 -10.09 -8.76
N ALA A 74 38.26 -10.59 -9.71
CA ALA A 74 39.63 -11.08 -9.53
C ALA A 74 40.39 -10.65 -10.78
N THR A 75 41.11 -9.53 -10.75
CA THR A 75 42.53 -9.48 -10.35
C THR A 75 43.26 -10.75 -10.74
N THR A 76 43.96 -10.73 -11.88
CA THR A 76 45.33 -11.26 -11.99
C THR A 76 45.99 -10.62 -13.20
N GLY A 77 47.04 -9.83 -12.96
CA GLY A 77 47.83 -9.20 -13.99
C GLY A 77 48.61 -10.22 -14.82
N ALA A 78 48.56 -10.06 -16.15
CA ALA A 78 49.47 -10.72 -17.05
C ALA A 78 50.55 -9.73 -17.48
N ARG A 79 51.70 -9.77 -16.78
CA ARG A 79 52.98 -9.31 -17.33
C ARG A 79 54.00 -10.42 -17.05
N PRO A 80 54.51 -11.08 -18.09
CA PRO A 80 55.86 -11.63 -18.03
C PRO A 80 56.78 -10.87 -18.97
N GLN A 81 57.97 -10.62 -18.45
CA GLN A 81 59.09 -10.01 -19.16
C GLN A 81 59.86 -11.05 -19.98
N ARG A 82 60.48 -10.54 -21.06
CA ARG A 82 61.84 -10.83 -21.56
C ARG A 82 62.15 -12.15 -22.30
N LYS A 83 62.74 -11.91 -23.49
CA LYS A 83 63.98 -12.44 -24.11
C LYS A 83 64.03 -13.91 -24.56
N ALA A 84 64.20 -14.07 -25.87
CA ALA A 84 65.41 -14.68 -26.47
C ALA A 84 65.73 -13.90 -27.75
#